data_AF-A0A4Y3QUH0-F1
#
_entry.id   AF-A0A4Y3QUH0-F1
#
_cell.length_a   1.000
_cell.length_b   1.000
_cell.length_c   1.000
_cell.angle_alpha   90.00
_cell.angle_beta   90.00
_cell.angle_gamma   90.00
#
_symmetry.space_group_name_H-M   'P 1'
#
loop_
_entity.id
_entity.type
_entity.pdbx_description
1 polymer ?
#
loop_
_entity_poly.entity_id
_entity_poly.type
_entity_poly.pdbx_seq_one_letter_code
_entity_poly.pdbx_strand_id
1 'polypeptide(L)'
;MRSVSPLPPGGARRTHRSGHSRARGRAGAFLAVAALSLSALALAPGGAQAAPEGQEQNPGDIVTAEPSTFQYWPGEPADATAWKITYRSTDASGKPDTVSGTVVVPNDGKNTRRPLITYAVGSVGLGDDCAPSAGFPDGTTAEAPLVNAALVRGYAVAVTDYEGLGTPGEHTYTVAQSEGAAVLDAARAAMRLPGAQELGVAADSPVGIMGYSQGGQASAWAAEIQSSYAPELDVKGSTSGGVPADLMKVAEAAEGSSNAGYVLMSALGHDAAFPELDLDKYLNDEGRKLATMAKDSCIDKILEAGKGKKIEDVTVSNPLEQPDWKQRITANKLGTKAPASPSFVYHGEADETIPYELGQGLRADWCARGNAVQWQSFPGKTHVGTAIDGNGPALEWLGARFAGQPAPSNCPG
;
A
#
# COMPACT_ATOMS: atom_id res chain seq x y z
N MET A 1 4.43 -20.88 -62.22
CA MET A 1 3.29 -20.18 -62.87
C MET A 1 3.19 -18.77 -62.29
N ARG A 2 3.03 -17.74 -63.15
CA ARG A 2 2.82 -16.30 -62.86
C ARG A 2 3.90 -15.62 -61.96
N SER A 3 4.85 -14.82 -62.48
CA SER A 3 4.77 -13.54 -63.24
C SER A 3 4.45 -12.35 -62.32
N VAL A 4 5.42 -11.53 -61.83
CA VAL A 4 6.35 -10.55 -62.49
C VAL A 4 5.80 -9.10 -62.48
N SER A 5 6.69 -8.17 -62.13
CA SER A 5 6.62 -6.70 -61.88
C SER A 5 6.31 -5.84 -63.15
N PRO A 6 6.57 -4.49 -63.25
CA PRO A 6 6.98 -3.42 -62.28
C PRO A 6 6.29 -2.01 -62.47
N LEU A 7 6.79 -0.97 -61.76
CA LEU A 7 6.72 0.49 -62.06
C LEU A 7 7.41 0.85 -63.42
N PRO A 8 7.34 2.07 -64.04
CA PRO A 8 7.25 3.48 -63.53
C PRO A 8 6.36 4.40 -64.45
N PRO A 9 6.69 5.66 -64.89
CA PRO A 9 7.29 6.90 -64.32
C PRO A 9 6.24 8.07 -64.28
N GLY A 10 6.50 9.40 -64.14
CA GLY A 10 7.67 10.23 -63.73
C GLY A 10 7.83 11.58 -64.50
N GLY A 11 7.65 12.75 -63.83
CA GLY A 11 7.81 14.13 -64.39
C GLY A 11 6.49 14.94 -64.47
N ALA A 12 6.43 16.28 -64.46
CA ALA A 12 7.47 17.33 -64.54
C ALA A 12 7.07 18.67 -63.85
N ARG A 13 8.02 19.62 -63.78
CA ARG A 13 7.95 20.94 -63.10
C ARG A 13 7.13 22.01 -63.85
N ARG A 14 6.65 23.04 -63.14
CA ARG A 14 6.89 24.45 -63.52
C ARG A 14 6.72 25.44 -62.36
N THR A 15 7.39 26.58 -62.48
CA THR A 15 7.62 27.59 -61.43
C THR A 15 7.14 29.00 -61.85
N HIS A 16 7.18 29.91 -60.87
CA HIS A 16 7.48 31.35 -60.97
C HIS A 16 6.37 32.43 -61.09
N ARG A 17 6.45 33.36 -60.11
CA ARG A 17 6.46 34.85 -60.22
C ARG A 17 5.18 35.56 -60.70
N SER A 18 4.97 36.86 -60.44
CA SER A 18 5.37 37.78 -59.33
C SER A 18 4.84 39.18 -59.63
N GLY A 19 4.55 39.98 -58.60
CA GLY A 19 4.42 41.44 -58.68
C GLY A 19 2.98 41.93 -58.44
N HIS A 20 2.67 42.86 -57.53
CA HIS A 20 3.25 44.16 -57.12
C HIS A 20 2.48 45.36 -57.70
N SER A 21 2.49 46.44 -56.92
CA SER A 21 1.89 47.77 -57.16
C SER A 21 0.41 47.89 -56.74
N ARG A 22 -0.06 49.01 -56.16
CA ARG A 22 0.58 50.35 -56.06
C ARG A 22 -0.01 51.23 -54.94
N ALA A 23 0.82 52.16 -54.43
CA ALA A 23 0.50 53.53 -53.96
C ALA A 23 -0.55 53.72 -52.83
N ARG A 24 -0.15 54.17 -51.63
CA ARG A 24 0.20 55.56 -51.19
C ARG A 24 -1.01 56.48 -50.92
N GLY A 25 -1.23 56.77 -49.63
CA GLY A 25 -1.96 57.92 -49.10
C GLY A 25 -1.45 58.21 -47.68
N ARG A 26 -1.19 59.48 -47.34
CA ARG A 26 -0.52 59.90 -46.07
C ARG A 26 -1.46 60.73 -45.20
N ALA A 27 -1.13 60.73 -43.90
CA ALA A 27 -1.42 61.75 -42.87
C ALA A 27 -2.78 61.71 -42.15
N GLY A 28 -2.70 61.87 -40.82
CA GLY A 28 -3.83 61.87 -39.88
C GLY A 28 -3.41 61.22 -38.54
N ALA A 29 -2.81 62.00 -37.64
CA ALA A 29 -2.44 61.52 -36.30
C ALA A 29 -3.65 61.55 -35.36
N PHE A 30 -3.70 60.66 -34.36
CA PHE A 30 -3.74 60.98 -32.92
C PHE A 30 -3.72 59.70 -32.05
N LEU A 31 -3.39 59.83 -30.76
CA LEU A 31 -3.01 58.73 -29.86
C LEU A 31 -4.18 57.84 -29.41
N ALA A 32 -3.93 56.54 -29.35
CA ALA A 32 -4.39 55.65 -28.26
C ALA A 32 -3.51 54.39 -28.22
N VAL A 33 -2.68 54.23 -27.17
CA VAL A 33 -1.90 53.00 -26.94
C VAL A 33 -2.73 52.05 -26.09
N ALA A 34 -3.27 50.99 -26.72
CA ALA A 34 -3.83 49.84 -26.02
C ALA A 34 -2.91 48.63 -26.28
N ALA A 35 -2.17 48.21 -25.26
CA ALA A 35 -1.28 47.06 -25.37
C ALA A 35 -2.09 45.76 -25.25
N LEU A 36 -2.32 45.10 -26.39
CA LEU A 36 -2.80 43.72 -26.44
C LEU A 36 -1.62 42.77 -26.20
N SER A 37 -1.45 42.34 -24.96
CA SER A 37 -0.54 41.25 -24.62
C SER A 37 -1.16 39.90 -25.02
N LEU A 38 -0.68 39.30 -26.11
CA LEU A 38 -0.86 37.87 -26.35
C LEU A 38 -0.07 37.09 -25.30
N SER A 39 -0.74 36.56 -24.29
CA SER A 39 -0.16 35.56 -23.40
C SER A 39 -0.15 34.21 -24.12
N ALA A 40 1.04 33.71 -24.46
CA ALA A 40 1.20 32.37 -25.00
C ALA A 40 0.85 31.33 -23.92
N LEU A 41 -0.05 30.38 -24.24
CA LEU A 41 -0.25 29.20 -23.42
C LEU A 41 0.97 28.29 -23.56
N ALA A 42 1.85 28.30 -22.55
CA ALA A 42 2.84 27.25 -22.37
C ALA A 42 2.15 26.07 -21.67
N LEU A 43 1.97 24.96 -22.40
CA LEU A 43 1.64 23.67 -21.80
C LEU A 43 2.87 23.16 -21.04
N ALA A 44 2.89 23.36 -19.72
CA ALA A 44 3.83 22.69 -18.85
C ALA A 44 3.36 21.24 -18.58
N PRO A 45 4.27 20.27 -18.38
CA PRO A 45 3.89 18.94 -17.88
C PRO A 45 3.25 19.07 -16.49
N GLY A 46 2.28 18.22 -16.19
CA GLY A 46 1.59 18.24 -14.90
C GLY A 46 2.54 17.91 -13.74
N GLY A 47 2.89 18.93 -12.94
CA GLY A 47 3.35 18.73 -11.58
C GLY A 47 2.15 18.62 -10.65
N ALA A 48 2.24 17.78 -9.62
CA ALA A 48 1.19 17.60 -8.62
C ALA A 48 0.72 18.96 -8.07
N GLN A 49 -0.56 19.25 -8.23
CA GLN A 49 -1.12 20.54 -7.84
C GLN A 49 -1.30 20.53 -6.32
N ALA A 50 -0.41 21.25 -5.61
CA ALA A 50 -0.47 21.36 -4.16
C ALA A 50 -1.86 21.80 -3.70
N ALA A 51 -2.41 21.09 -2.71
CA ALA A 51 -3.73 21.39 -2.15
C ALA A 51 -3.78 22.86 -1.66
N PRO A 52 -4.88 23.58 -1.90
CA PRO A 52 -4.97 25.00 -1.58
C PRO A 52 -4.79 25.24 -0.07
N GLU A 53 -3.95 26.23 0.27
CA GLU A 53 -3.72 26.63 1.66
C GLU A 53 -5.05 27.03 2.34
N GLY A 54 -5.32 26.44 3.51
CA GLY A 54 -6.47 26.80 4.34
C GLY A 54 -7.58 25.75 4.45
N GLN A 55 -7.50 24.61 3.77
CA GLN A 55 -8.29 23.44 4.15
C GLN A 55 -7.63 22.70 5.32
N GLU A 56 -8.43 22.36 6.34
CA GLU A 56 -8.02 21.50 7.45
C GLU A 56 -7.78 20.08 6.90
N GLN A 57 -6.53 19.62 6.94
CA GLN A 57 -6.12 18.39 6.26
C GLN A 57 -6.16 17.22 7.23
N ASN A 58 -7.29 16.53 7.23
CA ASN A 58 -7.61 15.44 8.13
C ASN A 58 -7.07 14.11 7.59
N PRO A 59 -6.74 13.14 8.47
CA PRO A 59 -6.45 11.78 8.06
C PRO A 59 -7.55 11.22 7.13
N GLY A 60 -7.11 10.62 6.02
CA GLY A 60 -7.94 10.16 4.91
C GLY A 60 -8.28 11.22 3.83
N ASP A 61 -7.86 12.48 3.94
CA ASP A 61 -8.14 13.47 2.89
C ASP A 61 -7.31 13.19 1.64
N ILE A 62 -7.99 13.17 0.48
CA ILE A 62 -7.37 12.98 -0.84
C ILE A 62 -6.52 14.20 -1.18
N VAL A 63 -5.24 13.98 -1.46
CA VAL A 63 -4.27 14.99 -1.94
C VAL A 63 -4.19 14.96 -3.46
N THR A 64 -4.04 13.78 -4.06
CA THR A 64 -4.18 13.56 -5.51
C THR A 64 -4.98 12.28 -5.79
N ALA A 65 -5.65 12.24 -6.94
CA ALA A 65 -6.30 11.05 -7.45
C ALA A 65 -6.21 11.03 -8.98
N GLU A 66 -5.58 10.00 -9.53
CA GLU A 66 -5.33 9.83 -10.96
C GLU A 66 -5.97 8.51 -11.44
N PRO A 67 -6.71 8.51 -12.57
CA PRO A 67 -7.22 7.28 -13.15
C PRO A 67 -6.09 6.28 -13.44
N SER A 68 -6.30 5.03 -13.08
CA SER A 68 -5.30 3.96 -13.17
C SER A 68 -5.93 2.69 -13.75
N THR A 69 -5.09 1.70 -14.08
CA THR A 69 -5.52 0.34 -14.42
C THR A 69 -5.18 -0.61 -13.28
N PHE A 70 -5.99 -1.64 -13.10
CA PHE A 70 -5.70 -2.74 -12.19
C PHE A 70 -5.62 -4.04 -13.00
N GLN A 71 -4.43 -4.60 -13.10
CA GLN A 71 -4.20 -5.92 -13.69
C GLN A 71 -3.90 -6.92 -12.57
N TYR A 72 -4.54 -8.09 -12.62
CA TYR A 72 -4.32 -9.15 -11.63
C TYR A 72 -3.22 -10.14 -12.05
N TRP A 73 -2.85 -10.14 -13.33
CA TRP A 73 -1.59 -10.67 -13.87
C TRP A 73 -1.14 -9.78 -15.05
N PRO A 74 0.12 -9.85 -15.51
CA PRO A 74 0.58 -9.06 -16.65
C PRO A 74 -0.20 -9.41 -17.93
N GLY A 75 -0.91 -8.43 -18.49
CA GLY A 75 -1.80 -8.59 -19.65
C GLY A 75 -3.26 -8.94 -19.30
N GLU A 76 -3.60 -9.09 -18.01
CA GLU A 76 -4.89 -9.52 -17.51
C GLU A 76 -5.54 -8.41 -16.64
N PRO A 77 -6.21 -7.41 -17.25
CA PRO A 77 -6.95 -6.39 -16.53
C PRO A 77 -8.19 -6.95 -15.85
N ALA A 78 -8.48 -6.51 -14.62
CA ALA A 78 -9.78 -6.77 -14.00
C ALA A 78 -10.85 -5.87 -14.62
N ASP A 79 -12.11 -6.32 -14.61
CA ASP A 79 -13.26 -5.46 -14.93
C ASP A 79 -13.61 -4.57 -13.74
N ALA A 80 -12.76 -3.58 -13.52
CA ALA A 80 -12.85 -2.63 -12.42
C ALA A 80 -12.41 -1.23 -12.87
N THR A 81 -12.87 -0.22 -12.15
CA THR A 81 -12.34 1.14 -12.22
C THR A 81 -11.33 1.32 -11.09
N ALA A 82 -10.16 1.86 -11.41
CA ALA A 82 -9.07 2.04 -10.45
C ALA A 82 -8.53 3.47 -10.48
N TRP A 83 -8.00 3.90 -9.34
CA TRP A 83 -7.31 5.17 -9.16
C TRP A 83 -6.05 4.96 -8.35
N LYS A 84 -4.92 5.52 -8.80
CA LYS A 84 -3.78 5.78 -7.92
C LYS A 84 -4.09 7.05 -7.13
N ILE A 85 -3.96 7.00 -5.82
CA ILE A 85 -4.24 8.12 -4.93
C ILE A 85 -3.01 8.46 -4.10
N THR A 86 -2.94 9.72 -3.67
CA THR A 86 -2.20 10.11 -2.46
C THR A 86 -3.17 10.71 -1.47
N TYR A 87 -3.01 10.38 -0.19
CA TYR A 87 -3.93 10.77 0.87
C TYR A 87 -3.17 11.11 2.16
N ARG A 88 -3.79 11.89 3.04
CA ARG A 88 -3.25 12.23 4.35
C ARG A 88 -3.39 11.06 5.33
N SER A 89 -2.36 10.82 6.12
CA SER A 89 -2.31 9.76 7.12
C SER A 89 -1.66 10.31 8.40
N THR A 90 -1.17 9.44 9.28
CA THR A 90 -0.34 9.79 10.44
C THR A 90 0.94 8.96 10.47
N ASP A 91 2.09 9.64 10.61
CA ASP A 91 3.43 9.06 10.71
C ASP A 91 3.64 8.26 12.00
N ALA A 92 4.74 7.50 12.05
CA ALA A 92 5.15 6.71 13.20
C ALA A 92 5.33 7.50 14.53
N SER A 93 5.44 8.83 14.43
CA SER A 93 5.60 9.75 15.56
C SER A 93 4.30 10.48 15.97
N GLY A 94 3.18 10.23 15.27
CA GLY A 94 1.88 10.85 15.52
C GLY A 94 1.64 12.18 14.81
N LYS A 95 2.41 12.52 13.76
CA LYS A 95 2.25 13.76 12.97
C LYS A 95 1.61 13.48 11.60
N PRO A 96 1.01 14.48 10.93
CA PRO A 96 0.45 14.28 9.58
C PRO A 96 1.54 14.05 8.51
N ASP A 97 1.32 13.06 7.65
CA ASP A 97 2.16 12.72 6.49
C ASP A 97 1.33 12.67 5.19
N THR A 98 1.87 12.03 4.15
CA THR A 98 1.14 11.68 2.91
C THR A 98 1.56 10.28 2.49
N VAL A 99 0.58 9.40 2.28
CA VAL A 99 0.77 8.02 1.82
C VAL A 99 0.16 7.85 0.43
N SER A 100 0.73 7.00 -0.41
CA SER A 100 0.13 6.59 -1.68
C SER A 100 -0.64 5.27 -1.56
N GLY A 101 -1.53 5.03 -2.50
CA GLY A 101 -2.30 3.79 -2.54
C GLY A 101 -3.11 3.66 -3.82
N THR A 102 -3.93 2.61 -3.87
CA THR A 102 -4.82 2.33 -5.00
C THR A 102 -6.24 2.04 -4.51
N VAL A 103 -7.22 2.76 -5.05
CA VAL A 103 -8.64 2.44 -4.85
C VAL A 103 -9.14 1.71 -6.08
N VAL A 104 -9.77 0.55 -5.92
CA VAL A 104 -10.28 -0.29 -7.00
C VAL A 104 -11.73 -0.68 -6.70
N VAL A 105 -12.62 -0.47 -7.65
CA VAL A 105 -14.06 -0.76 -7.52
C VAL A 105 -14.53 -1.57 -8.73
N PRO A 106 -15.15 -2.75 -8.54
CA PRO A 106 -15.53 -3.62 -9.65
C PRO A 106 -16.69 -3.03 -10.47
N ASN A 107 -16.63 -3.17 -11.80
CA ASN A 107 -17.63 -2.67 -12.74
C ASN A 107 -18.85 -3.61 -12.85
N ASP A 108 -19.32 -4.17 -11.73
CA ASP A 108 -20.36 -5.21 -11.69
C ASP A 108 -21.79 -4.72 -12.01
N GLY A 109 -21.93 -3.52 -12.57
CA GLY A 109 -23.19 -2.85 -12.88
C GLY A 109 -23.98 -2.36 -11.66
N LYS A 110 -23.46 -2.49 -10.43
CA LYS A 110 -24.12 -2.03 -9.21
C LYS A 110 -23.55 -0.69 -8.75
N ASN A 111 -24.43 0.20 -8.31
CA ASN A 111 -24.11 1.46 -7.64
C ASN A 111 -24.77 1.58 -6.25
N THR A 112 -25.21 0.44 -5.70
CA THR A 112 -25.69 0.33 -4.32
C THR A 112 -24.54 0.47 -3.32
N ARG A 113 -24.82 0.93 -2.09
CA ARG A 113 -23.88 0.96 -0.96
C ARG A 113 -23.04 -0.33 -0.90
N ARG A 114 -21.75 -0.21 -1.19
CA ARG A 114 -20.82 -1.32 -1.45
C ARG A 114 -19.93 -1.56 -0.22
N PRO A 115 -19.69 -2.82 0.19
CA PRO A 115 -18.67 -3.11 1.19
C PRO A 115 -17.28 -2.70 0.69
N LEU A 116 -16.49 -2.12 1.59
CA LEU A 116 -15.12 -1.69 1.34
C LEU A 116 -14.18 -2.57 2.15
N ILE A 117 -13.20 -3.20 1.51
CA ILE A 117 -12.05 -3.79 2.19
C ILE A 117 -10.93 -2.75 2.17
N THR A 118 -10.46 -2.34 3.34
CA THR A 118 -9.13 -1.75 3.42
C THR A 118 -8.11 -2.85 3.57
N TYR A 119 -7.12 -2.83 2.67
CA TYR A 119 -6.25 -3.95 2.40
C TYR A 119 -4.79 -3.54 2.65
N ALA A 120 -4.21 -4.23 3.63
CA ALA A 120 -2.84 -4.10 4.05
C ALA A 120 -2.01 -5.18 3.34
N VAL A 121 -1.11 -4.77 2.44
CA VAL A 121 -0.25 -5.70 1.69
C VAL A 121 0.80 -6.36 2.57
N GLY A 122 1.22 -7.57 2.20
CA GLY A 122 2.47 -8.16 2.69
C GLY A 122 3.71 -7.42 2.18
N SER A 123 4.87 -7.90 2.63
CA SER A 123 6.18 -7.29 2.40
C SER A 123 6.56 -7.22 0.91
N VAL A 124 6.83 -6.01 0.40
CA VAL A 124 7.21 -5.79 -1.01
C VAL A 124 8.65 -5.31 -1.22
N GLY A 125 9.26 -4.68 -0.21
CA GLY A 125 10.60 -4.08 -0.29
C GLY A 125 10.65 -2.72 0.43
N LEU A 126 11.69 -1.93 0.14
CA LEU A 126 11.83 -0.55 0.64
C LEU A 126 11.82 0.51 -0.46
N GLY A 127 12.14 0.14 -1.71
CA GLY A 127 12.21 1.08 -2.82
C GLY A 127 10.84 1.47 -3.36
N ASP A 128 10.69 2.72 -3.82
CA ASP A 128 9.44 3.26 -4.37
C ASP A 128 8.86 2.44 -5.56
N ASP A 129 9.73 1.88 -6.41
CA ASP A 129 9.33 1.02 -7.53
C ASP A 129 8.64 -0.29 -7.07
N CYS A 130 8.78 -0.65 -5.79
CA CYS A 130 8.16 -1.83 -5.18
C CYS A 130 6.77 -1.54 -4.61
N ALA A 131 6.33 -0.27 -4.58
CA ALA A 131 5.02 0.12 -4.06
C ALA A 131 3.89 -0.60 -4.82
N PRO A 132 2.88 -1.17 -4.13
CA PRO A 132 1.74 -1.83 -4.77
C PRO A 132 1.07 -0.98 -5.87
N SER A 133 0.90 0.33 -5.63
CA SER A 133 0.33 1.27 -6.59
C SER A 133 1.16 1.51 -7.85
N ALA A 134 2.46 1.20 -7.84
CA ALA A 134 3.32 1.22 -9.01
C ALA A 134 3.17 -0.06 -9.86
N GLY A 135 2.95 -1.22 -9.23
CA GLY A 135 2.86 -2.52 -9.91
C GLY A 135 1.46 -2.94 -10.39
N PHE A 136 0.37 -2.42 -9.80
CA PHE A 136 -0.99 -2.76 -10.25
C PHE A 136 -1.31 -2.40 -11.72
N PRO A 137 -0.82 -1.28 -12.28
CA PRO A 137 -1.06 -0.94 -13.69
C PRO A 137 -0.52 -1.97 -14.68
N ASP A 138 0.59 -2.64 -14.35
CA ASP A 138 1.29 -3.62 -15.19
C ASP A 138 1.09 -5.08 -14.76
N GLY A 139 0.38 -5.31 -13.64
CA GLY A 139 0.08 -6.64 -13.10
C GLY A 139 1.26 -7.32 -12.42
N THR A 140 2.23 -6.55 -11.94
CA THR A 140 3.46 -7.06 -11.29
C THR A 140 3.34 -7.16 -9.76
N THR A 141 2.34 -6.51 -9.15
CA THR A 141 2.07 -6.61 -7.70
C THR A 141 1.63 -8.04 -7.34
N ALA A 142 2.43 -8.73 -6.53
CA ALA A 142 2.25 -10.16 -6.24
C ALA A 142 0.88 -10.52 -5.63
N GLU A 143 0.27 -9.62 -4.86
CA GLU A 143 -1.04 -9.82 -4.22
C GLU A 143 -2.23 -9.38 -5.08
N ALA A 144 -2.02 -8.88 -6.30
CA ALA A 144 -3.11 -8.49 -7.20
C ALA A 144 -4.16 -9.60 -7.48
N PRO A 145 -3.80 -10.89 -7.60
CA PRO A 145 -4.78 -11.99 -7.65
C PRO A 145 -5.64 -12.11 -6.38
N LEU A 146 -5.06 -11.83 -5.20
CA LEU A 146 -5.76 -11.91 -3.91
C LEU A 146 -6.74 -10.75 -3.75
N VAL A 147 -6.31 -9.53 -4.11
CA VAL A 147 -7.16 -8.33 -4.20
C VAL A 147 -8.29 -8.55 -5.22
N ASN A 148 -8.00 -9.14 -6.39
CA ASN A 148 -9.02 -9.47 -7.39
C ASN A 148 -10.08 -10.44 -6.85
N ALA A 149 -9.71 -11.36 -5.95
CA ALA A 149 -10.67 -12.25 -5.30
C ALA A 149 -11.72 -11.50 -4.45
N ALA A 150 -11.41 -10.29 -3.96
CA ALA A 150 -12.39 -9.40 -3.33
C ALA A 150 -13.25 -8.67 -4.37
N LEU A 151 -12.65 -8.18 -5.46
CA LEU A 151 -13.36 -7.49 -6.55
C LEU A 151 -14.44 -8.39 -7.19
N VAL A 152 -14.13 -9.67 -7.47
CA VAL A 152 -15.12 -10.63 -8.02
C VAL A 152 -16.26 -10.99 -7.05
N ARG A 153 -16.11 -10.68 -5.75
CA ARG A 153 -17.19 -10.76 -4.75
C ARG A 153 -18.05 -9.49 -4.68
N GLY A 154 -17.71 -8.47 -5.47
CA GLY A 154 -18.41 -7.18 -5.52
C GLY A 154 -17.97 -6.19 -4.44
N TYR A 155 -16.85 -6.42 -3.76
CA TYR A 155 -16.30 -5.48 -2.77
C TYR A 155 -15.43 -4.43 -3.47
N ALA A 156 -15.47 -3.19 -2.98
CA ALA A 156 -14.41 -2.23 -3.29
C ALA A 156 -13.18 -2.56 -2.45
N VAL A 157 -11.99 -2.21 -2.93
CA VAL A 157 -10.74 -2.37 -2.19
C VAL A 157 -9.96 -1.07 -2.20
N ALA A 158 -9.49 -0.65 -1.02
CA ALA A 158 -8.50 0.39 -0.85
C ALA A 158 -7.19 -0.25 -0.38
N VAL A 159 -6.16 -0.22 -1.23
CA VAL A 159 -4.83 -0.76 -0.93
C VAL A 159 -3.93 0.41 -0.54
N THR A 160 -3.27 0.31 0.61
CA THR A 160 -2.23 1.25 1.06
C THR A 160 -0.85 0.80 0.59
N ASP A 161 0.01 1.74 0.19
CA ASP A 161 1.45 1.47 0.00
C ASP A 161 2.24 1.59 1.33
N TYR A 162 1.66 2.27 2.35
CA TYR A 162 2.24 2.65 3.65
C TYR A 162 3.16 3.90 3.62
N GLU A 163 3.48 4.42 4.82
CA GLU A 163 4.42 5.53 5.02
C GLU A 163 5.78 5.24 4.33
N GLY A 164 6.26 6.21 3.57
CA GLY A 164 7.59 6.20 2.94
C GLY A 164 7.76 5.22 1.77
N LEU A 165 6.67 4.66 1.24
CA LEU A 165 6.71 3.76 0.07
C LEU A 165 5.84 4.32 -1.06
N GLY A 166 6.44 4.58 -2.22
CA GLY A 166 5.77 5.25 -3.35
C GLY A 166 5.60 6.76 -3.15
N THR A 167 6.22 7.32 -2.10
CA THR A 167 6.14 8.73 -1.67
C THR A 167 7.49 9.16 -1.06
N PRO A 168 7.87 10.45 -1.13
CA PRO A 168 9.16 10.91 -0.62
C PRO A 168 9.38 10.56 0.86
N GLY A 169 10.38 9.71 1.13
CA GLY A 169 10.72 9.21 2.45
C GLY A 169 11.56 7.94 2.34
N GLU A 170 11.60 7.17 3.42
CA GLU A 170 12.06 5.77 3.41
C GLU A 170 10.97 4.93 4.09
N HIS A 171 10.64 3.77 3.54
CA HIS A 171 9.51 2.97 4.03
C HIS A 171 9.72 2.53 5.48
N THR A 172 8.78 2.88 6.36
CA THR A 172 8.81 2.53 7.79
C THR A 172 8.33 1.09 8.04
N TYR A 173 8.95 0.13 7.36
CA TYR A 173 8.60 -1.29 7.37
C TYR A 173 8.49 -1.87 8.79
N THR A 174 7.37 -2.54 9.07
CA THR A 174 6.97 -3.14 10.37
C THR A 174 6.74 -2.15 11.53
N VAL A 175 6.65 -0.85 11.23
CA VAL A 175 6.29 0.19 12.20
C VAL A 175 4.76 0.29 12.29
N ALA A 176 4.19 -0.49 13.20
CA ALA A 176 2.75 -0.71 13.27
C ALA A 176 1.93 0.57 13.46
N GLN A 177 2.51 1.60 14.10
CA GLN A 177 1.83 2.87 14.38
C GLN A 177 1.37 3.56 13.08
N SER A 178 2.27 3.71 12.10
CA SER A 178 1.94 4.34 10.82
C SER A 178 1.26 3.38 9.85
N GLU A 179 1.71 2.12 9.78
CA GLU A 179 1.08 1.13 8.91
C GLU A 179 -0.43 0.97 9.22
N GLY A 180 -0.80 0.84 10.50
CA GLY A 180 -2.20 0.69 10.89
C GLY A 180 -3.02 1.99 10.80
N ALA A 181 -2.39 3.16 10.88
CA ALA A 181 -3.05 4.44 10.57
C ALA A 181 -3.34 4.53 9.06
N ALA A 182 -2.33 4.29 8.22
CA ALA A 182 -2.45 4.29 6.77
C ALA A 182 -3.51 3.32 6.24
N VAL A 183 -3.68 2.13 6.86
CA VAL A 183 -4.76 1.19 6.56
C VAL A 183 -6.15 1.79 6.86
N LEU A 184 -6.35 2.47 7.99
CA LEU A 184 -7.65 3.10 8.30
C LEU A 184 -7.90 4.33 7.42
N ASP A 185 -6.86 5.09 7.09
CA ASP A 185 -6.96 6.28 6.26
C ASP A 185 -7.13 5.97 4.77
N ALA A 186 -6.64 4.83 4.27
CA ALA A 186 -6.98 4.33 2.94
C ALA A 186 -8.49 4.09 2.78
N ALA A 187 -9.17 3.60 3.84
CA ALA A 187 -10.63 3.44 3.84
C ALA A 187 -11.33 4.80 3.74
N ARG A 188 -10.92 5.77 4.57
CA ARG A 188 -11.42 7.15 4.55
C ARG A 188 -11.21 7.82 3.19
N ALA A 189 -10.02 7.65 2.60
CA ALA A 189 -9.68 8.18 1.29
C ALA A 189 -10.59 7.61 0.19
N ALA A 190 -10.80 6.30 0.16
CA ALA A 190 -11.74 5.67 -0.78
C ALA A 190 -13.18 6.16 -0.60
N MET A 191 -13.63 6.40 0.63
CA MET A 191 -14.95 6.99 0.93
C MET A 191 -15.08 8.47 0.54
N ARG A 192 -13.96 9.20 0.42
CA ARG A 192 -13.90 10.62 0.03
C ARG A 192 -13.63 10.83 -1.47
N LEU A 193 -13.22 9.79 -2.19
CA LEU A 193 -12.91 9.81 -3.63
C LEU A 193 -14.20 9.86 -4.48
N PRO A 194 -14.48 10.94 -5.24
CA PRO A 194 -15.76 11.10 -5.95
C PRO A 194 -16.08 9.97 -6.93
N GLY A 195 -15.08 9.49 -7.69
CA GLY A 195 -15.27 8.38 -8.63
C GLY A 195 -15.63 7.05 -7.95
N ALA A 196 -15.17 6.82 -6.72
CA ALA A 196 -15.55 5.64 -5.95
C ALA A 196 -16.96 5.80 -5.33
N GLN A 197 -17.34 7.01 -4.95
CA GLN A 197 -18.70 7.34 -4.49
C GLN A 197 -19.75 7.08 -5.59
N GLU A 198 -19.46 7.46 -6.84
CA GLU A 198 -20.31 7.15 -8.01
C GLU A 198 -20.55 5.64 -8.21
N LEU A 199 -19.61 4.80 -7.77
CA LEU A 199 -19.66 3.34 -7.83
C LEU A 199 -20.09 2.66 -6.51
N GLY A 200 -20.63 3.44 -5.57
CA GLY A 200 -21.28 2.95 -4.35
C GLY A 200 -20.42 2.90 -3.09
N VAL A 201 -19.18 3.43 -3.11
CA VAL A 201 -18.33 3.56 -1.91
C VAL A 201 -18.71 4.83 -1.16
N ALA A 202 -19.60 4.70 -0.18
CA ALA A 202 -20.14 5.82 0.60
C ALA A 202 -19.44 5.95 1.97
N ALA A 203 -19.56 7.12 2.61
CA ALA A 203 -19.02 7.37 3.95
C ALA A 203 -19.59 6.45 5.04
N ASP A 204 -20.74 5.81 4.79
CA ASP A 204 -21.34 4.83 5.69
C ASP A 204 -21.07 3.38 5.24
N SER A 205 -20.28 3.11 4.19
CA SER A 205 -20.02 1.76 3.69
C SER A 205 -19.50 0.81 4.79
N PRO A 206 -19.96 -0.45 4.84
CA PRO A 206 -19.45 -1.41 5.82
C PRO A 206 -18.00 -1.77 5.46
N VAL A 207 -17.10 -1.67 6.44
CA VAL A 207 -15.66 -1.82 6.25
C VAL A 207 -15.18 -3.18 6.75
N GLY A 208 -14.33 -3.85 5.97
CA GLY A 208 -13.49 -4.96 6.42
C GLY A 208 -12.03 -4.53 6.44
N ILE A 209 -11.29 -4.89 7.48
CA ILE A 209 -9.83 -4.69 7.54
C ILE A 209 -9.19 -6.03 7.17
N MET A 210 -8.26 -6.07 6.22
CA MET A 210 -7.66 -7.33 5.74
C MET A 210 -6.16 -7.20 5.50
N GLY A 211 -5.37 -8.23 5.85
CA GLY A 211 -3.98 -8.34 5.41
C GLY A 211 -3.27 -9.62 5.85
N TYR A 212 -2.08 -9.86 5.26
CA TYR A 212 -1.25 -11.03 5.53
C TYR A 212 0.24 -10.66 5.74
N SER A 213 0.99 -11.41 6.55
CA SER A 213 2.40 -11.14 6.85
C SER A 213 2.62 -9.75 7.48
N GLN A 214 3.45 -8.85 6.91
CA GLN A 214 3.46 -7.41 7.28
C GLN A 214 2.04 -6.83 7.31
N GLY A 215 1.26 -7.05 6.25
CA GLY A 215 -0.15 -6.67 6.20
C GLY A 215 -1.00 -7.34 7.28
N GLY A 216 -0.59 -8.50 7.79
CA GLY A 216 -1.17 -9.16 8.95
C GLY A 216 -0.95 -8.37 10.24
N GLN A 217 0.24 -7.78 10.42
CA GLN A 217 0.54 -6.87 11.52
C GLN A 217 -0.20 -5.54 11.37
N ALA A 218 -0.12 -4.91 10.19
CA ALA A 218 -0.77 -3.64 9.90
C ALA A 218 -2.31 -3.72 10.06
N SER A 219 -2.94 -4.77 9.53
CA SER A 219 -4.38 -5.03 9.70
C SER A 219 -4.77 -5.31 11.15
N ALA A 220 -3.94 -6.04 11.91
CA ALA A 220 -4.18 -6.30 13.33
C ALA A 220 -4.02 -5.03 14.18
N TRP A 221 -3.04 -4.18 13.88
CA TRP A 221 -2.85 -2.90 14.57
C TRP A 221 -3.99 -1.93 14.25
N ALA A 222 -4.36 -1.80 12.96
CA ALA A 222 -5.53 -1.05 12.53
C ALA A 222 -6.79 -1.47 13.30
N ALA A 223 -7.01 -2.79 13.46
CA ALA A 223 -8.12 -3.32 14.23
C ALA A 223 -8.05 -2.97 15.74
N GLU A 224 -6.86 -2.97 16.35
CA GLU A 224 -6.65 -2.57 17.75
C GLU A 224 -6.83 -1.05 17.99
N ILE A 225 -6.50 -0.19 17.02
CA ILE A 225 -6.60 1.27 17.18
C ILE A 225 -7.91 1.87 16.66
N GLN A 226 -8.67 1.16 15.82
CA GLN A 226 -9.83 1.69 15.09
C GLN A 226 -10.80 2.50 15.97
N SER A 227 -11.20 1.98 17.12
CA SER A 227 -12.16 2.66 18.02
C SER A 227 -11.64 3.98 18.62
N SER A 228 -10.33 4.20 18.59
CA SER A 228 -9.68 5.43 19.07
C SER A 228 -9.19 6.35 17.95
N TYR A 229 -8.92 5.83 16.75
CA TYR A 229 -8.32 6.54 15.63
C TYR A 229 -9.31 6.85 14.50
N ALA A 230 -10.20 5.91 14.19
CA ALA A 230 -11.23 6.01 13.16
C ALA A 230 -12.59 5.46 13.63
N PRO A 231 -13.16 5.99 14.73
CA PRO A 231 -14.40 5.50 15.34
C PRO A 231 -15.62 5.64 14.42
N GLU A 232 -15.55 6.47 13.38
CA GLU A 232 -16.61 6.70 12.40
C GLU A 232 -16.71 5.62 11.32
N LEU A 233 -15.67 4.80 11.13
CA LEU A 233 -15.69 3.70 10.15
C LEU A 233 -16.57 2.54 10.65
N ASP A 234 -17.53 2.12 9.83
CA ASP A 234 -18.46 1.01 10.11
C ASP A 234 -17.78 -0.37 9.95
N VAL A 235 -16.73 -0.63 10.74
CA VAL A 235 -15.92 -1.85 10.65
C VAL A 235 -16.71 -3.06 11.15
N LYS A 236 -16.98 -4.00 10.24
CA LYS A 236 -17.74 -5.24 10.50
C LYS A 236 -16.87 -6.40 10.98
N GLY A 237 -15.55 -6.31 10.77
CA GLY A 237 -14.56 -7.24 11.30
C GLY A 237 -13.19 -7.06 10.66
N SER A 238 -12.18 -7.73 11.24
CA SER A 238 -10.82 -7.79 10.70
C SER A 238 -10.41 -9.22 10.32
N THR A 239 -9.58 -9.38 9.29
CA THR A 239 -8.93 -10.63 8.90
C THR A 239 -7.41 -10.42 8.86
N SER A 240 -6.67 -11.10 9.74
CA SER A 240 -5.22 -10.93 9.87
C SER A 240 -4.54 -12.30 9.86
N GLY A 241 -3.67 -12.54 8.89
CA GLY A 241 -3.00 -13.84 8.72
C GLY A 241 -1.48 -13.78 8.78
N GLY A 242 -0.85 -14.87 9.23
CA GLY A 242 0.62 -15.00 9.27
C GLY A 242 1.28 -13.89 10.10
N VAL A 243 0.66 -13.49 11.21
CA VAL A 243 0.87 -12.18 11.84
C VAL A 243 2.17 -12.13 12.66
N PRO A 244 3.13 -11.23 12.36
CA PRO A 244 4.34 -11.02 13.17
C PRO A 244 4.01 -10.21 14.44
N ALA A 245 3.29 -10.83 15.37
CA ALA A 245 2.73 -10.17 16.56
C ALA A 245 3.77 -9.73 17.61
N ASP A 246 5.02 -10.22 17.52
CA ASP A 246 6.13 -9.92 18.42
C ASP A 246 7.44 -9.91 17.62
N LEU A 247 7.85 -8.73 17.15
CA LEU A 247 8.99 -8.56 16.23
C LEU A 247 10.33 -9.07 16.81
N MET A 248 10.52 -9.03 18.14
CA MET A 248 11.72 -9.59 18.77
C MET A 248 11.81 -11.11 18.58
N LYS A 249 10.69 -11.82 18.65
CA LYS A 249 10.62 -13.27 18.39
C LYS A 249 10.75 -13.61 16.92
N VAL A 250 10.27 -12.73 16.03
CA VAL A 250 10.50 -12.88 14.58
C VAL A 250 11.99 -12.72 14.26
N ALA A 251 12.67 -11.74 14.86
CA ALA A 251 14.11 -11.57 14.71
C ALA A 251 14.91 -12.78 15.24
N GLU A 252 14.54 -13.31 16.43
CA GLU A 252 15.15 -14.53 17.00
C GLU A 252 14.98 -15.74 16.06
N ALA A 253 13.79 -15.94 15.48
CA ALA A 253 13.54 -17.03 14.54
C ALA A 253 14.22 -16.84 13.17
N ALA A 254 14.48 -15.59 12.77
CA ALA A 254 15.10 -15.25 11.49
C ALA A 254 16.63 -15.32 11.52
N GLU A 255 17.27 -15.27 12.69
CA GLU A 255 18.73 -15.21 12.87
C GLU A 255 19.45 -16.39 12.18
N GLY A 256 20.34 -16.09 11.21
CA GLY A 256 21.06 -17.10 10.44
C GLY A 256 20.20 -17.93 9.46
N SER A 257 18.92 -17.60 9.29
CA SER A 257 17.99 -18.29 8.38
C SER A 257 17.91 -17.63 7.00
N SER A 258 17.10 -18.18 6.08
CA SER A 258 16.76 -17.51 4.82
C SER A 258 15.96 -16.21 5.00
N ASN A 259 15.40 -15.96 6.19
CA ASN A 259 14.54 -14.82 6.49
C ASN A 259 15.29 -13.65 7.13
N ALA A 260 16.60 -13.75 7.36
CA ALA A 260 17.41 -12.70 8.00
C ALA A 260 17.35 -11.34 7.24
N GLY A 261 17.05 -11.34 5.94
CA GLY A 261 16.80 -10.11 5.17
C GLY A 261 15.60 -9.29 5.68
N TYR A 262 14.57 -9.91 6.26
CA TYR A 262 13.47 -9.19 6.90
C TYR A 262 13.92 -8.43 8.16
N VAL A 263 14.92 -8.93 8.88
CA VAL A 263 15.46 -8.26 10.09
C VAL A 263 16.21 -6.99 9.70
N LEU A 264 17.00 -7.04 8.62
CA LEU A 264 17.62 -5.84 8.03
C LEU A 264 16.55 -4.83 7.57
N MET A 265 15.49 -5.30 6.90
CA MET A 265 14.41 -4.45 6.42
C MET A 265 13.64 -3.77 7.57
N SER A 266 13.38 -4.50 8.65
CA SER A 266 12.77 -3.99 9.89
C SER A 266 13.68 -3.00 10.63
N ALA A 267 15.00 -3.27 10.68
CA ALA A 267 15.95 -2.33 11.25
C ALA A 267 15.98 -1.00 10.48
N LEU A 268 15.97 -1.04 9.14
CA LEU A 268 15.92 0.16 8.30
C LEU A 268 14.59 0.92 8.47
N GLY A 269 13.45 0.22 8.48
CA GLY A 269 12.14 0.83 8.69
C GLY A 269 11.99 1.50 10.07
N HIS A 270 12.57 0.89 11.12
CA HIS A 270 12.61 1.49 12.45
C HIS A 270 13.54 2.72 12.53
N ASP A 271 14.70 2.69 11.87
CA ASP A 271 15.64 3.84 11.82
C ASP A 271 15.05 5.02 11.04
N ALA A 272 14.33 4.74 9.93
CA ALA A 272 13.60 5.74 9.16
C ALA A 272 12.50 6.43 10.00
N ALA A 273 11.71 5.65 10.74
CA ALA A 273 10.66 6.16 11.63
C ALA A 273 11.20 6.90 12.87
N PHE A 274 12.36 6.45 13.39
CA PHE A 274 12.93 6.92 14.65
C PHE A 274 14.44 7.21 14.50
N PRO A 275 14.84 8.33 13.86
CA PRO A 275 16.24 8.62 13.55
C PRO A 275 17.17 8.78 14.77
N GLU A 276 16.64 8.82 15.99
CA GLU A 276 17.46 8.72 17.21
C GLU A 276 18.10 7.33 17.41
N LEU A 277 17.58 6.30 16.74
CA LEU A 277 18.14 4.95 16.77
C LEU A 277 19.53 4.90 16.13
N ASP A 278 19.75 5.66 15.04
CA ASP A 278 21.03 5.86 14.34
C ASP A 278 21.69 4.52 14.03
N LEU A 279 21.06 3.75 13.13
CA LEU A 279 21.45 2.39 12.76
C LEU A 279 22.91 2.32 12.25
N ASP A 280 23.39 3.33 11.53
CA ASP A 280 24.72 3.31 10.91
C ASP A 280 25.86 3.12 11.92
N LYS A 281 25.72 3.65 13.15
CA LYS A 281 26.70 3.46 14.23
C LYS A 281 26.87 2.00 14.67
N TYR A 282 25.87 1.15 14.41
CA TYR A 282 25.91 -0.28 14.68
C TYR A 282 26.41 -1.11 13.49
N LEU A 283 26.38 -0.57 12.26
CA LEU A 283 26.71 -1.34 11.07
C LEU A 283 28.23 -1.51 10.89
N ASN A 284 28.64 -2.70 10.47
CA ASN A 284 29.96 -2.92 9.87
C ASN A 284 29.93 -2.59 8.36
N ASP A 285 31.05 -2.76 7.65
CA ASP A 285 31.12 -2.36 6.24
C ASP A 285 30.23 -3.19 5.29
N GLU A 286 29.99 -4.47 5.61
CA GLU A 286 29.03 -5.30 4.89
C GLU A 286 27.60 -4.88 5.25
N GLY A 287 27.33 -4.59 6.52
CA GLY A 287 26.05 -4.02 6.97
C GLY A 287 25.68 -2.73 6.25
N ARG A 288 26.60 -1.76 6.19
CA ARG A 288 26.43 -0.50 5.43
C ARG A 288 26.12 -0.76 3.96
N LYS A 289 26.89 -1.65 3.32
CA LYS A 289 26.67 -2.02 1.90
C LYS A 289 25.29 -2.64 1.67
N LEU A 290 24.85 -3.52 2.57
CA LEU A 290 23.52 -4.14 2.49
C LEU A 290 22.41 -3.12 2.75
N ALA A 291 22.58 -2.24 3.74
CA ALA A 291 21.65 -1.15 4.04
C ALA A 291 21.47 -0.20 2.85
N THR A 292 22.58 0.30 2.26
CA THR A 292 22.54 1.14 1.05
C THR A 292 21.86 0.42 -0.12
N MET A 293 22.10 -0.87 -0.30
CA MET A 293 21.46 -1.66 -1.35
C MET A 293 19.96 -1.84 -1.09
N ALA A 294 19.56 -2.11 0.16
CA ALA A 294 18.19 -2.47 0.52
C ALA A 294 17.20 -1.32 0.33
N LYS A 295 17.60 -0.07 0.62
CA LYS A 295 16.74 1.12 0.50
C LYS A 295 16.11 1.27 -0.89
N ASP A 296 16.86 0.97 -1.96
CA ASP A 296 16.39 1.03 -3.36
C ASP A 296 16.01 -0.35 -3.93
N SER A 297 15.56 -1.30 -3.10
CA SER A 297 15.34 -2.70 -3.52
C SER A 297 13.98 -3.26 -3.13
N CYS A 298 13.52 -4.19 -3.97
CA CYS A 298 12.38 -5.04 -3.67
C CYS A 298 12.79 -6.27 -2.86
N ILE A 299 11.78 -6.90 -2.26
CA ILE A 299 11.93 -7.96 -1.25
C ILE A 299 12.84 -9.11 -1.68
N ASP A 300 12.76 -9.58 -2.92
CA ASP A 300 13.52 -10.72 -3.44
C ASP A 300 15.03 -10.52 -3.30
N LYS A 301 15.49 -9.32 -3.68
CA LYS A 301 16.90 -8.90 -3.63
C LYS A 301 17.38 -8.68 -2.20
N ILE A 302 16.51 -8.17 -1.32
CA ILE A 302 16.81 -7.99 0.12
C ILE A 302 16.94 -9.35 0.82
N LEU A 303 16.02 -10.29 0.55
CA LEU A 303 16.05 -11.62 1.15
C LEU A 303 17.25 -12.43 0.68
N GLU A 304 17.55 -12.48 -0.63
CA GLU A 304 18.72 -13.23 -1.11
C GLU A 304 20.04 -12.62 -0.61
N ALA A 305 20.13 -11.29 -0.47
CA ALA A 305 21.31 -10.63 0.10
C ALA A 305 21.44 -10.84 1.62
N GLY A 306 20.32 -10.97 2.35
CA GLY A 306 20.28 -11.24 3.79
C GLY A 306 20.44 -12.71 4.18
N LYS A 307 20.16 -13.63 3.26
CA LYS A 307 20.07 -15.08 3.47
C LYS A 307 21.25 -15.70 4.21
N GLY A 308 20.96 -16.36 5.32
CA GLY A 308 21.93 -17.08 6.14
C GLY A 308 22.82 -16.19 7.01
N LYS A 309 22.68 -14.86 6.94
CA LYS A 309 23.45 -13.93 7.76
C LYS A 309 22.94 -13.89 9.19
N LYS A 310 23.88 -13.67 10.09
CA LYS A 310 23.68 -13.34 11.49
C LYS A 310 23.78 -11.85 11.72
N ILE A 311 23.25 -11.37 12.84
CA ILE A 311 23.40 -9.97 13.25
C ILE A 311 24.88 -9.59 13.43
N GLU A 312 25.70 -10.54 13.87
CA GLU A 312 27.16 -10.42 14.03
C GLU A 312 27.90 -10.25 12.68
N ASP A 313 27.35 -10.77 11.58
CA ASP A 313 27.97 -10.66 10.25
C ASP A 313 27.84 -9.25 9.66
N VAL A 314 26.86 -8.46 10.14
CA VAL A 314 26.49 -7.15 9.57
C VAL A 314 26.63 -5.98 10.56
N THR A 315 26.88 -6.25 11.84
CA THR A 315 27.06 -5.21 12.87
C THR A 315 28.46 -5.21 13.48
N VAL A 316 28.84 -4.10 14.11
CA VAL A 316 29.97 -3.99 15.06
C VAL A 316 29.50 -4.16 16.51
N SER A 317 28.21 -3.94 16.78
CA SER A 317 27.53 -4.19 18.05
C SER A 317 26.04 -4.40 17.80
N ASN A 318 25.40 -5.27 18.57
CA ASN A 318 24.02 -5.68 18.32
C ASN A 318 23.02 -4.56 18.72
N PRO A 319 22.23 -3.99 17.78
CA PRO A 319 21.20 -3.00 18.10
C PRO A 319 20.05 -3.61 18.91
N LEU A 320 19.68 -4.88 18.66
CA LEU A 320 18.59 -5.58 19.37
C LEU A 320 18.89 -5.80 20.86
N GLU A 321 20.12 -5.55 21.32
CA GLU A 321 20.48 -5.57 22.74
C GLU A 321 20.26 -4.22 23.45
N GLN A 322 20.13 -3.13 22.69
CA GLN A 322 20.12 -1.75 23.22
C GLN A 322 18.73 -1.34 23.74
N PRO A 323 18.64 -0.50 24.80
CA PRO A 323 17.35 -0.16 25.41
C PRO A 323 16.40 0.63 24.50
N ASP A 324 16.95 1.54 23.69
CA ASP A 324 16.24 2.38 22.71
C ASP A 324 15.61 1.54 21.59
N TRP A 325 16.40 0.68 20.95
CA TRP A 325 15.95 -0.29 19.96
C TRP A 325 14.91 -1.26 20.52
N LYS A 326 15.17 -1.86 21.70
CA LYS A 326 14.18 -2.73 22.38
C LYS A 326 12.87 -1.99 22.64
N GLN A 327 12.92 -0.73 23.06
CA GLN A 327 11.72 0.08 23.30
C GLN A 327 10.95 0.31 22.00
N ARG A 328 11.62 0.75 20.92
CA ARG A 328 10.98 1.04 19.63
C ARG A 328 10.39 -0.22 18.99
N ILE A 329 11.11 -1.34 19.00
CA ILE A 329 10.61 -2.62 18.46
C ILE A 329 9.42 -3.14 19.27
N THR A 330 9.54 -3.17 20.62
CA THR A 330 8.47 -3.68 21.50
C THR A 330 7.19 -2.83 21.44
N ALA A 331 7.27 -1.56 21.05
CA ALA A 331 6.10 -0.70 20.86
C ALA A 331 5.14 -1.18 19.74
N ASN A 332 5.58 -2.09 18.87
CA ASN A 332 4.78 -2.68 17.79
C ASN A 332 4.07 -3.98 18.19
N LYS A 333 4.20 -4.40 19.45
CA LYS A 333 3.60 -5.64 19.95
C LYS A 333 2.08 -5.60 19.85
N LEU A 334 1.51 -6.64 19.25
CA LEU A 334 0.07 -6.86 19.16
C LEU A 334 -0.45 -7.68 20.35
N GLY A 335 -1.77 -7.80 20.47
CA GLY A 335 -2.44 -8.40 21.63
C GLY A 335 -2.49 -7.46 22.84
N THR A 336 -2.23 -6.16 22.67
CA THR A 336 -2.20 -5.19 23.78
C THR A 336 -3.58 -4.58 24.06
N LYS A 337 -4.42 -4.49 23.02
CA LYS A 337 -5.84 -4.10 23.06
C LYS A 337 -6.68 -5.19 22.41
N ALA A 338 -7.98 -5.17 22.62
CA ALA A 338 -8.93 -5.94 21.82
C ALA A 338 -9.43 -5.06 20.67
N PRO A 339 -9.53 -5.59 19.43
CA PRO A 339 -10.33 -4.98 18.39
C PRO A 339 -11.79 -4.83 18.84
N ALA A 340 -12.42 -3.72 18.45
CA ALA A 340 -13.83 -3.45 18.80
C ALA A 340 -14.83 -4.26 17.94
N SER A 341 -14.41 -4.67 16.74
CA SER A 341 -15.15 -5.57 15.85
C SER A 341 -14.59 -7.00 15.97
N PRO A 342 -15.38 -8.05 15.64
CA PRO A 342 -14.90 -9.42 15.64
C PRO A 342 -13.70 -9.62 14.70
N SER A 343 -12.91 -10.68 14.94
CA SER A 343 -11.69 -10.92 14.16
C SER A 343 -11.58 -12.36 13.68
N PHE A 344 -11.03 -12.55 12.48
CA PHE A 344 -10.61 -13.82 11.93
C PHE A 344 -9.09 -13.85 11.85
N VAL A 345 -8.45 -14.74 12.59
CA VAL A 345 -6.99 -14.84 12.66
C VAL A 345 -6.56 -16.21 12.13
N TYR A 346 -5.59 -16.25 11.22
CA TYR A 346 -5.20 -17.49 10.55
C TYR A 346 -3.69 -17.65 10.34
N HIS A 347 -3.21 -18.90 10.38
CA HIS A 347 -1.77 -19.17 10.35
C HIS A 347 -1.46 -20.59 9.87
N GLY A 348 -0.35 -20.75 9.15
CA GLY A 348 0.15 -22.04 8.67
C GLY A 348 0.89 -22.80 9.77
N GLU A 349 0.59 -24.10 9.95
CA GLU A 349 1.27 -24.93 10.95
C GLU A 349 2.71 -25.31 10.54
N ALA A 350 3.10 -25.03 9.29
CA ALA A 350 4.45 -25.19 8.77
C ALA A 350 4.99 -23.84 8.24
N ASP A 351 4.54 -22.72 8.82
CA ASP A 351 5.01 -21.38 8.48
C ASP A 351 6.51 -21.24 8.81
N GLU A 352 7.31 -21.12 7.76
CA GLU A 352 8.76 -21.03 7.79
C GLU A 352 9.28 -19.60 7.98
N THR A 353 8.41 -18.60 8.01
CA THR A 353 8.78 -17.17 8.08
C THR A 353 8.37 -16.54 9.40
N ILE A 354 7.10 -16.72 9.81
CA ILE A 354 6.55 -16.18 11.04
C ILE A 354 6.13 -17.34 11.96
N PRO A 355 6.75 -17.52 13.15
CA PRO A 355 6.44 -18.63 14.04
C PRO A 355 4.95 -18.72 14.37
N TYR A 356 4.38 -19.91 14.19
CA TYR A 356 2.95 -20.21 14.32
C TYR A 356 2.39 -19.84 15.71
N GLU A 357 3.23 -19.93 16.74
CA GLU A 357 2.92 -19.57 18.13
C GLU A 357 2.60 -18.07 18.29
N LEU A 358 3.07 -17.19 17.39
CA LEU A 358 2.75 -15.76 17.44
C LEU A 358 1.28 -15.51 17.10
N GLY A 359 0.74 -16.19 16.07
CA GLY A 359 -0.69 -16.13 15.76
C GLY A 359 -1.53 -16.74 16.88
N GLN A 360 -1.08 -17.86 17.47
CA GLN A 360 -1.76 -18.46 18.62
C GLN A 360 -1.78 -17.53 19.84
N GLY A 361 -0.67 -16.82 20.10
CA GLY A 361 -0.55 -15.81 21.15
C GLY A 361 -1.51 -14.65 20.92
N LEU A 362 -1.53 -14.08 19.71
CA LEU A 362 -2.43 -12.98 19.34
C LEU A 362 -3.90 -13.35 19.55
N ARG A 363 -4.31 -14.54 19.10
CA ARG A 363 -5.64 -15.10 19.37
C ARG A 363 -5.93 -15.15 20.88
N ALA A 364 -5.02 -15.71 21.67
CA ALA A 364 -5.21 -15.84 23.11
C ALA A 364 -5.36 -14.48 23.81
N ASP A 365 -4.50 -13.52 23.47
CA ASP A 365 -4.52 -12.16 24.03
C ASP A 365 -5.81 -11.40 23.67
N TRP A 366 -6.25 -11.45 22.41
CA TRP A 366 -7.52 -10.84 21.98
C TRP A 366 -8.74 -11.51 22.63
N CYS A 367 -8.75 -12.84 22.73
CA CYS A 367 -9.80 -13.58 23.43
C CYS A 367 -9.88 -13.23 24.92
N ALA A 368 -8.75 -13.18 25.62
CA ALA A 368 -8.67 -12.81 27.04
C ALA A 368 -9.15 -11.36 27.30
N ARG A 369 -9.13 -10.51 26.27
CA ARG A 369 -9.63 -9.12 26.29
C ARG A 369 -11.08 -8.98 25.79
N GLY A 370 -11.76 -10.09 25.50
CA GLY A 370 -13.18 -10.11 25.13
C GLY A 370 -13.49 -9.91 23.65
N ASN A 371 -12.49 -9.97 22.75
CA ASN A 371 -12.76 -9.98 21.32
C ASN A 371 -13.36 -11.33 20.86
N ALA A 372 -14.31 -11.28 19.93
CA ALA A 372 -14.85 -12.48 19.28
C ALA A 372 -13.91 -12.96 18.16
N VAL A 373 -12.91 -13.77 18.50
CA VAL A 373 -11.94 -14.32 17.55
C VAL A 373 -12.40 -15.66 16.98
N GLN A 374 -12.48 -15.78 15.66
CA GLN A 374 -12.39 -17.05 14.96
C GLN A 374 -10.95 -17.31 14.54
N TRP A 375 -10.34 -18.36 15.09
CA TRP A 375 -9.04 -18.86 14.66
C TRP A 375 -9.18 -19.96 13.60
N GLN A 376 -8.33 -19.94 12.58
CA GLN A 376 -8.18 -21.04 11.63
C GLN A 376 -6.70 -21.37 11.39
N SER A 377 -6.29 -22.59 11.75
CA SER A 377 -4.98 -23.11 11.36
C SER A 377 -5.02 -23.78 9.99
N PHE A 378 -3.87 -23.80 9.32
CA PHE A 378 -3.68 -24.43 8.02
C PHE A 378 -2.60 -25.53 8.15
N PRO A 379 -3.00 -26.80 8.40
CA PRO A 379 -2.08 -27.90 8.64
C PRO A 379 -1.11 -28.15 7.49
N GLY A 380 0.19 -28.19 7.81
CA GLY A 380 1.27 -28.44 6.84
C GLY A 380 1.44 -27.37 5.76
N LYS A 381 0.85 -26.18 5.92
CA LYS A 381 1.01 -25.06 4.97
C LYS A 381 2.12 -24.12 5.41
N THR A 382 2.92 -23.72 4.42
CA THR A 382 3.97 -22.70 4.49
C THR A 382 3.39 -21.30 4.60
N HIS A 383 4.24 -20.29 4.80
CA HIS A 383 3.86 -18.89 4.90
C HIS A 383 3.08 -18.42 3.66
N VAL A 384 3.67 -18.58 2.46
CA VAL A 384 3.05 -18.19 1.18
C VAL A 384 1.87 -19.10 0.83
N GLY A 385 1.94 -20.39 1.14
CA GLY A 385 0.84 -21.32 0.91
C GLY A 385 -0.42 -20.94 1.71
N THR A 386 -0.23 -20.47 2.94
CA THR A 386 -1.30 -19.99 3.82
C THR A 386 -1.87 -18.65 3.37
N ALA A 387 -1.06 -17.74 2.81
CA ALA A 387 -1.57 -16.50 2.22
C ALA A 387 -2.61 -16.78 1.12
N ILE A 388 -2.30 -17.72 0.22
CA ILE A 388 -3.16 -18.12 -0.90
C ILE A 388 -4.41 -18.86 -0.40
N ASP A 389 -4.23 -19.91 0.40
CA ASP A 389 -5.35 -20.76 0.84
C ASP A 389 -6.26 -20.08 1.88
N GLY A 390 -5.72 -19.12 2.65
CA GLY A 390 -6.44 -18.35 3.66
C GLY A 390 -7.24 -17.17 3.13
N ASN A 391 -6.88 -16.62 1.97
CA ASN A 391 -7.58 -15.48 1.35
C ASN A 391 -9.07 -15.79 1.07
N GLY A 392 -9.37 -16.99 0.57
CA GLY A 392 -10.75 -17.42 0.29
C GLY A 392 -11.64 -17.44 1.54
N PRO A 393 -11.27 -18.21 2.59
CA PRO A 393 -11.97 -18.22 3.88
C PRO A 393 -12.06 -16.85 4.56
N ALA A 394 -11.00 -16.02 4.51
CA ALA A 394 -11.02 -14.68 5.07
C ALA A 394 -12.09 -13.79 4.38
N LEU A 395 -12.16 -13.81 3.05
CA LEU A 395 -13.17 -13.08 2.28
C LEU A 395 -14.60 -13.62 2.49
N GLU A 396 -14.77 -14.93 2.64
CA GLU A 396 -16.06 -15.54 3.00
C GLU A 396 -16.53 -15.08 4.40
N TRP A 397 -15.61 -15.07 5.36
CA TRP A 397 -15.87 -14.63 6.72
C TRP A 397 -16.26 -13.14 6.79
N LEU A 398 -15.55 -12.27 6.07
CA LEU A 398 -15.92 -10.85 5.93
C LEU A 398 -17.28 -10.70 5.23
N GLY A 399 -17.54 -11.48 4.18
CA GLY A 399 -18.84 -11.50 3.50
C GLY A 399 -20.01 -11.81 4.44
N ALA A 400 -19.84 -12.76 5.36
CA ALA A 400 -20.82 -13.05 6.40
C ALA A 400 -21.04 -11.86 7.36
N ARG A 401 -19.97 -11.12 7.73
CA ARG A 401 -20.08 -9.89 8.54
C ARG A 401 -20.79 -8.76 7.78
N PHE A 402 -20.47 -8.55 6.51
CA PHE A 402 -21.15 -7.57 5.64
C PHE A 402 -22.64 -7.89 5.46
N ALA A 403 -23.00 -9.17 5.44
CA ALA A 403 -24.38 -9.64 5.43
C ALA A 403 -25.08 -9.59 6.82
N GLY A 404 -24.42 -9.05 7.85
CA GLY A 404 -24.99 -8.92 9.20
C GLY A 404 -25.10 -10.22 10.00
N GLN A 405 -24.42 -11.30 9.57
CA GLN A 405 -24.45 -12.57 10.29
C GLN A 405 -23.58 -12.51 11.56
N PRO A 406 -24.05 -13.01 12.72
CA PRO A 406 -23.27 -13.04 13.96
C PRO A 406 -21.90 -13.69 13.77
N ALA A 407 -20.87 -13.13 14.39
CA ALA A 407 -19.52 -13.69 14.33
C ALA A 407 -19.43 -14.97 15.17
N PRO A 408 -18.99 -16.11 14.60
CA PRO A 408 -18.57 -17.24 15.41
C PRO A 408 -17.28 -16.88 16.15
N SER A 409 -17.05 -17.53 17.28
CA SER A 409 -15.78 -17.48 18.00
C SER A 409 -15.39 -18.88 18.42
N ASN A 410 -14.10 -19.17 18.42
CA ASN A 410 -13.51 -20.38 18.99
C ASN A 410 -12.41 -20.04 20.00
N CYS A 411 -12.54 -18.90 20.69
CA CYS A 411 -11.67 -18.55 21.80
C CYS A 411 -11.50 -19.72 22.79
N PRO A 412 -10.27 -19.99 23.29
CA PRO A 412 -10.08 -20.95 24.37
C PRO A 412 -10.89 -20.48 25.59
N GLY A 413 -11.62 -21.41 26.20
CA GLY A 413 -12.49 -21.15 27.37
C GLY A 413 -11.78 -21.31 28.70
#